data_AF-A0A2N3G7N4-F1
#
_entry.id   AF-A0A2N3G7N4-F1
#
_cell.length_a   1.000
_cell.length_b   1.000
_cell.length_c   1.000
_cell.angle_alpha   90.00
_cell.angle_beta   90.00
_cell.angle_gamma   90.00
#
_symmetry.space_group_name_H-M   'P 1'
#
loop_
_entity.id
_entity.type
_entity.pdbx_description
1 polymer ?
#
loop_
_entity_poly.entity_id
_entity_poly.type
_entity_poly.pdbx_seq_one_letter_code
_entity_poly.pdbx_strand_id
1 'polypeptide(L)'
;MYPKVEGKSIVYPTHNRGGGFVLTDSAVLKTVSISSSSKNSGKSTVASFLVGELGADYGLKVSHGNHAPAPIVTEPEIISRPGTDTAALVRAGAKKVVWVNADAGTLENALEQALALFSEGGVLVAEGNSALERLSPDFAVFLMTAPFEEFKPSASPALEKANLVLVDLRWALADTSKKVISAGLHARAPNARTIFYSDKQGFTEALEETARLARKKVAL
;
A
#
# COMPACT_ATOMS: atom_id res chain seq x y z
N MET A 1 -15.89 35.84 18.89
CA MET A 1 -16.94 35.89 17.85
C MET A 1 -16.87 34.56 17.13
N TYR A 2 -17.89 33.70 17.28
CA TYR A 2 -17.87 32.33 16.75
C TYR A 2 -18.08 32.32 15.23
N PRO A 3 -17.48 31.36 14.50
CA PRO A 3 -17.65 31.26 13.05
C PRO A 3 -19.14 31.00 12.71
N LYS A 4 -19.63 31.66 11.66
CA LYS A 4 -20.89 31.28 11.02
C LYS A 4 -20.59 30.18 10.01
N VAL A 5 -21.38 29.12 10.07
CA VAL A 5 -21.37 28.04 9.08
C VAL A 5 -22.44 28.36 8.03
N GLU A 6 -22.02 28.60 6.79
CA GLU A 6 -22.89 28.68 5.62
C GLU A 6 -22.46 27.58 4.65
N GLY A 7 -23.21 26.47 4.60
CA GLY A 7 -22.85 25.29 3.81
C GLY A 7 -21.64 24.51 4.38
N LYS A 8 -20.91 23.77 3.52
CA LYS A 8 -19.75 22.93 3.89
C LYS A 8 -18.47 23.70 4.22
N SER A 9 -18.52 25.03 4.34
CA SER A 9 -17.33 25.87 4.52
C SER A 9 -17.43 26.72 5.78
N ILE A 10 -16.30 26.86 6.49
CA ILE A 10 -16.14 27.72 7.66
C ILE A 10 -15.47 29.02 7.22
N VAL A 11 -16.14 30.16 7.39
CA VAL A 11 -15.60 31.48 7.04
C VAL A 11 -15.23 32.24 8.32
N TYR A 12 -13.96 32.64 8.43
CA TYR A 12 -13.49 33.54 9.49
C TYR A 12 -13.54 34.98 9.00
N PRO A 13 -14.11 35.93 9.76
CA PRO A 13 -14.12 37.33 9.35
C PRO A 13 -12.75 37.94 9.61
N THR A 14 -12.08 38.43 8.58
CA THR A 14 -10.90 39.30 8.71
C THR A 14 -11.26 40.72 8.27
N HIS A 15 -10.87 41.71 9.07
CA HIS A 15 -10.88 43.11 8.69
C HIS A 15 -9.61 43.40 7.87
N ASN A 16 -9.64 43.19 6.56
CA ASN A 16 -9.10 44.16 5.60
C ASN A 16 -9.36 43.76 4.15
N ARG A 17 -9.42 44.80 3.31
CA ARG A 17 -9.87 44.82 1.92
C ARG A 17 -9.05 43.91 1.00
N GLY A 18 -9.76 43.13 0.18
CA GLY A 18 -9.31 42.68 -1.15
C GLY A 18 -8.58 41.33 -1.18
N GLY A 19 -9.28 40.30 -1.67
CA GLY A 19 -8.69 39.01 -2.03
C GLY A 19 -9.09 37.87 -1.09
N GLY A 20 -10.31 37.37 -1.21
CA GLY A 20 -10.68 36.09 -0.61
C GLY A 20 -9.89 34.98 -1.30
N PHE A 21 -8.83 34.49 -0.64
CA PHE A 21 -8.25 33.21 -1.01
C PHE A 21 -9.24 32.13 -0.59
N VAL A 22 -9.87 31.50 -1.58
CA VAL A 22 -10.54 30.22 -1.38
C VAL A 22 -9.41 29.22 -1.12
N LEU A 23 -9.31 28.72 0.12
CA LEU A 23 -8.54 27.52 0.40
C LEU A 23 -9.22 26.39 -0.37
N THR A 24 -8.72 26.10 -1.56
CA THR A 24 -9.14 24.93 -2.36
C THR A 24 -8.88 23.68 -1.52
N ASP A 25 -9.84 22.75 -1.52
CA ASP A 25 -9.76 21.45 -0.86
C ASP A 25 -8.33 20.91 -0.84
N SER A 26 -7.80 20.60 0.35
CA SER A 26 -6.53 19.88 0.45
C SER A 26 -6.65 18.61 -0.37
N ALA A 27 -5.82 18.46 -1.40
CA ALA A 27 -5.87 17.31 -2.28
C ALA A 27 -5.77 16.02 -1.45
N VAL A 28 -6.74 15.11 -1.62
CA VAL A 28 -6.82 13.88 -0.83
C VAL A 28 -5.80 12.88 -1.34
N LEU A 29 -4.96 12.36 -0.44
CA LEU A 29 -4.07 11.25 -0.73
C LEU A 29 -4.83 9.93 -0.62
N LYS A 30 -4.93 9.20 -1.74
CA LYS A 30 -5.47 7.84 -1.81
C LYS A 30 -4.36 6.83 -1.68
N THR A 31 -4.61 5.76 -0.94
CA THR A 31 -3.56 4.83 -0.52
C THR A 31 -3.92 3.39 -0.84
N VAL A 32 -3.01 2.71 -1.54
CA VAL A 32 -3.06 1.26 -1.78
C VAL A 32 -1.88 0.62 -1.08
N SER A 33 -2.14 -0.40 -0.25
CA SER A 33 -1.07 -1.13 0.44
C SER A 33 -0.92 -2.55 -0.08
N ILE A 34 0.32 -3.04 -0.11
CA ILE A 34 0.65 -4.42 -0.46
C ILE A 34 1.49 -5.01 0.66
N SER A 35 1.03 -6.15 1.19
CA SER A 35 1.67 -6.93 2.25
C SER A 35 1.73 -8.41 1.88
N SER A 36 2.48 -9.21 2.63
CA SER A 36 2.53 -10.66 2.39
C SER A 36 2.91 -11.50 3.60
N SER A 37 2.58 -12.79 3.57
CA SER A 37 2.92 -13.74 4.64
C SER A 37 4.43 -13.99 4.78
N SER A 38 5.16 -14.00 3.67
CA SER A 38 6.58 -14.40 3.60
C SER A 38 7.41 -13.46 2.69
N LYS A 39 8.74 -13.67 2.67
CA LYS A 39 9.62 -13.02 1.68
C LYS A 39 9.41 -13.70 0.31
N ASN A 40 9.72 -13.01 -0.78
CA ASN A 40 9.63 -13.53 -2.17
C ASN A 40 8.24 -14.01 -2.63
N SER A 41 7.18 -13.55 -1.97
CA SER A 41 5.77 -13.81 -2.30
C SER A 41 5.27 -13.12 -3.59
N GLY A 42 6.09 -12.28 -4.23
CA GLY A 42 5.71 -11.47 -5.39
C GLY A 42 5.20 -10.06 -5.06
N LYS A 43 5.30 -9.63 -3.79
CA LYS A 43 4.82 -8.33 -3.31
C LYS A 43 5.37 -7.13 -4.11
N SER A 44 6.68 -7.09 -4.38
CA SER A 44 7.30 -6.00 -5.16
C SER A 44 6.77 -5.97 -6.59
N THR A 45 6.45 -7.14 -7.17
CA THR A 45 5.84 -7.26 -8.50
C THR A 45 4.44 -6.66 -8.51
N VAL A 46 3.60 -7.00 -7.52
CA VAL A 46 2.25 -6.42 -7.40
C VAL A 46 2.32 -4.92 -7.18
N ALA A 47 3.19 -4.43 -6.31
CA ALA A 47 3.33 -3.00 -6.05
C ALA A 47 3.76 -2.22 -7.30
N SER A 48 4.79 -2.69 -8.00
CA SER A 48 5.26 -2.04 -9.24
C SER A 48 4.20 -2.09 -10.34
N PHE A 49 3.49 -3.21 -10.49
CA PHE A 49 2.38 -3.32 -11.42
C PHE A 49 1.27 -2.30 -11.12
N LEU A 50 0.89 -2.16 -9.85
CA LEU A 50 -0.15 -1.21 -9.45
C LEU A 50 0.29 0.25 -9.59
N VAL A 51 1.57 0.57 -9.40
CA VAL A 51 2.08 1.91 -9.70
C VAL A 51 1.79 2.28 -11.16
N GLY A 52 2.14 1.40 -12.10
CA GLY A 52 1.90 1.66 -13.52
C GLY A 52 0.40 1.70 -13.87
N GLU A 53 -0.36 0.70 -13.42
CA GLU A 53 -1.78 0.56 -13.77
C GLU A 53 -2.70 1.61 -13.15
N LEU A 54 -2.33 2.15 -11.99
CA LEU A 54 -3.10 3.21 -11.33
C LEU A 54 -2.59 4.61 -11.71
N GLY A 55 -1.47 4.71 -12.44
CA GLY A 55 -0.79 5.99 -12.66
C GLY A 55 -0.39 6.65 -11.35
N ALA A 56 0.09 5.85 -10.39
CA ALA A 56 0.33 6.32 -9.03
C ALA A 56 1.42 7.39 -8.99
N ASP A 57 1.15 8.48 -8.28
CA ASP A 57 2.10 9.58 -8.09
C ASP A 57 3.27 9.15 -7.21
N TYR A 58 3.00 8.28 -6.24
CA TYR A 58 3.95 7.95 -5.19
C TYR A 58 4.15 6.46 -4.97
N GLY A 59 5.39 6.10 -4.66
CA GLY A 59 5.76 4.80 -4.13
C GLY A 59 6.34 4.92 -2.72
N LEU A 60 5.93 4.03 -1.82
CA LEU A 60 6.54 3.90 -0.50
C LEU A 60 7.00 2.47 -0.29
N LYS A 61 8.28 2.29 -0.01
CA LYS A 61 8.83 1.01 0.42
C LYS A 61 9.03 1.04 1.94
N VAL A 62 8.51 0.02 2.64
CA VAL A 62 8.74 -0.15 4.08
C VAL A 62 9.45 -1.47 4.33
N SER A 63 10.54 -1.40 5.09
CA SER A 63 11.34 -2.56 5.47
C SER A 63 11.87 -2.39 6.89
N HIS A 64 12.07 -3.51 7.59
CA HIS A 64 12.70 -3.50 8.91
C HIS A 64 14.20 -3.73 8.80
N GLY A 65 14.93 -3.15 9.73
CA GLY A 65 16.36 -3.35 9.89
C GLY A 65 17.16 -2.10 9.56
N ASN A 66 18.46 -2.32 9.35
CA ASN A 66 19.45 -1.27 9.08
C ASN A 66 20.17 -1.57 7.75
N HIS A 67 19.40 -1.56 6.67
CA HIS A 67 19.84 -1.80 5.29
C HIS A 67 20.04 -0.51 4.49
N ALA A 68 19.59 0.61 5.04
CA ALA A 68 19.69 1.93 4.45
C ALA A 68 20.71 2.80 5.22
N PRO A 69 21.27 3.84 4.58
CA PRO A 69 22.14 4.79 5.27
C PRO A 69 21.39 5.70 6.25
N ALA A 70 20.07 5.80 6.13
CA ALA A 70 19.20 6.58 7.00
C ALA A 70 17.81 5.91 7.13
N PRO A 71 17.05 6.20 8.20
CA PRO A 71 15.71 5.63 8.39
C PRO A 71 14.70 5.97 7.29
N ILE A 72 14.88 7.13 6.65
CA ILE A 72 14.08 7.60 5.52
C ILE A 72 15.07 7.97 4.42
N VAL A 73 14.90 7.35 3.26
CA VAL A 73 15.74 7.56 2.09
C VAL A 73 14.88 8.17 0.99
N THR A 74 15.39 9.23 0.38
CA THR A 74 14.77 9.93 -0.76
C THR A 74 15.77 10.23 -1.88
N GLU A 75 17.05 9.97 -1.63
CA GLU A 75 18.18 10.22 -2.50
C GLU A 75 18.03 9.44 -3.83
N PRO A 76 17.90 10.13 -4.98
CA PRO A 76 17.61 9.49 -6.26
C PRO A 76 18.59 8.37 -6.65
N GLU A 77 19.86 8.51 -6.31
CA GLU A 77 20.93 7.54 -6.58
C GLU A 77 20.78 6.24 -5.78
N ILE A 78 20.16 6.31 -4.59
CA ILE A 78 19.85 5.13 -3.77
C ILE A 78 18.52 4.54 -4.20
N ILE A 79 17.50 5.40 -4.34
CA ILE A 79 16.14 5.00 -4.71
C ILE A 79 16.10 4.33 -6.08
N SER A 80 16.87 4.82 -7.06
CA SER A 80 16.87 4.32 -8.44
C SER A 80 17.92 3.24 -8.71
N ARG A 81 18.60 2.73 -7.67
CA ARG A 81 19.66 1.72 -7.83
C ARG A 81 19.12 0.48 -8.57
N PRO A 82 19.73 0.05 -9.69
CA PRO A 82 19.24 -1.10 -10.45
C PRO A 82 19.10 -2.37 -9.60
N GLY A 83 18.03 -3.12 -9.84
CA GLY A 83 17.74 -4.38 -9.14
C GLY A 83 17.09 -4.24 -7.76
N THR A 84 16.82 -3.02 -7.26
CA THR A 84 16.10 -2.83 -5.99
C THR A 84 14.59 -2.70 -6.17
N ASP A 85 13.85 -2.95 -5.09
CA ASP A 85 12.38 -2.76 -5.03
C ASP A 85 11.99 -1.30 -5.32
N THR A 86 12.71 -0.33 -4.74
CA THR A 86 12.46 1.11 -4.93
C THR A 86 12.66 1.52 -6.39
N ALA A 87 13.68 0.99 -7.05
CA ALA A 87 13.92 1.26 -8.46
C ALA A 87 12.84 0.64 -9.36
N ALA A 88 12.21 -0.46 -8.93
CA ALA A 88 11.07 -1.01 -9.65
C ALA A 88 9.84 -0.09 -9.59
N LEU A 89 9.58 0.55 -8.45
CA LEU A 89 8.52 1.57 -8.31
C LEU A 89 8.80 2.80 -9.20
N VAL A 90 10.05 3.28 -9.24
CA VAL A 90 10.44 4.39 -10.14
C VAL A 90 10.22 4.00 -11.60
N ARG A 91 10.71 2.83 -12.03
CA ARG A 91 10.53 2.36 -13.42
C ARG A 91 9.07 2.15 -13.80
N ALA A 92 8.21 1.83 -12.83
CA ALA A 92 6.79 1.69 -13.05
C ALA A 92 6.06 3.04 -13.24
N GLY A 93 6.72 4.17 -12.95
CA GLY A 93 6.19 5.51 -13.23
C GLY A 93 5.87 6.37 -12.00
N ALA A 94 6.19 5.90 -10.77
CA ALA A 94 6.03 6.74 -9.59
C ALA A 94 6.92 7.98 -9.67
N LYS A 95 6.32 9.16 -9.50
CA LYS A 95 7.02 10.47 -9.58
C LYS A 95 7.94 10.68 -8.39
N LYS A 96 7.53 10.21 -7.21
CA LYS A 96 8.34 10.26 -5.99
C LYS A 96 8.27 8.94 -5.26
N VAL A 97 9.44 8.39 -4.95
CA VAL A 97 9.56 7.15 -4.18
C VAL A 97 10.32 7.43 -2.90
N VAL A 98 9.76 6.99 -1.77
CA VAL A 98 10.39 7.08 -0.45
C VAL A 98 10.64 5.66 0.06
N TRP A 99 11.79 5.45 0.68
CA TRP A 99 12.10 4.19 1.34
C TRP A 99 12.29 4.40 2.83
N VAL A 100 11.44 3.75 3.62
CA VAL A 100 11.56 3.65 5.07
C VAL A 100 12.25 2.34 5.43
N ASN A 101 13.35 2.46 6.16
CA ASN A 101 14.13 1.34 6.67
C ASN A 101 14.53 1.60 8.12
N ALA A 102 13.74 1.06 9.05
CA ALA A 102 13.90 1.34 10.46
C ALA A 102 13.60 0.11 11.31
N ASP A 103 14.14 0.08 12.52
CA ASP A 103 13.82 -0.93 13.52
C ASP A 103 12.46 -0.64 14.17
N ALA A 104 11.86 -1.65 14.82
CA ALA A 104 10.49 -1.57 15.35
C ALA A 104 10.26 -0.35 16.29
N GLY A 105 11.29 0.05 17.06
CA GLY A 105 11.19 1.19 17.98
C GLY A 105 11.20 2.57 17.32
N THR A 106 11.67 2.68 16.07
CA THR A 106 11.76 3.96 15.34
C THR A 106 10.92 4.00 14.07
N LEU A 107 10.39 2.85 13.64
CA LEU A 107 9.63 2.69 12.42
C LEU A 107 8.38 3.58 12.35
N GLU A 108 7.67 3.72 13.47
CA GLU A 108 6.47 4.56 13.56
C GLU A 108 6.77 6.02 13.21
N ASN A 109 7.72 6.63 13.91
CA ASN A 109 8.14 8.00 13.67
C ASN A 109 8.71 8.18 12.26
N ALA A 110 9.50 7.22 11.76
CA ALA A 110 10.04 7.27 10.41
C ALA A 110 8.94 7.19 9.34
N LEU A 111 7.91 6.38 9.56
CA LEU A 111 6.78 6.25 8.65
C LEU A 111 5.91 7.52 8.64
N GLU A 112 5.61 8.11 9.81
CA GLU A 112 4.88 9.38 9.89
C GLU A 112 5.59 10.51 9.13
N GLN A 113 6.90 10.66 9.36
CA GLN A 113 7.72 11.63 8.64
C GLN A 113 7.75 11.36 7.14
N ALA A 114 7.86 10.09 6.73
CA ALA A 114 7.84 9.72 5.32
C ALA A 114 6.49 10.03 4.67
N LEU A 115 5.37 9.83 5.37
CA LEU A 115 4.04 10.12 4.84
C LEU A 115 3.80 11.63 4.66
N ALA A 116 4.38 12.46 5.53
CA ALA A 116 4.35 13.91 5.38
C ALA A 116 5.03 14.40 4.08
N LEU A 117 5.87 13.57 3.45
CA LEU A 117 6.50 13.88 2.16
C LEU A 117 5.54 13.74 0.97
N PHE A 118 4.32 13.21 1.16
CA PHE A 118 3.31 13.02 0.11
C PHE A 118 2.15 14.02 0.27
N SER A 119 2.46 15.32 0.30
CA SER A 119 1.52 16.38 0.64
C SER A 119 0.57 16.83 -0.47
N GLU A 120 0.83 16.48 -1.73
CA GLU A 120 0.12 17.04 -2.90
C GLU A 120 -1.05 16.16 -3.39
N GLY A 121 -1.72 15.43 -2.50
CA GLY A 121 -2.78 14.47 -2.86
C GLY A 121 -2.35 13.48 -3.96
N GLY A 122 -3.29 12.72 -4.52
CA GLY A 122 -2.99 11.73 -5.57
C GLY A 122 -2.97 10.30 -5.05
N VAL A 123 -2.30 9.39 -5.74
CA VAL A 123 -2.29 7.95 -5.40
C VAL A 123 -0.92 7.51 -4.91
N LEU A 124 -0.88 6.95 -3.70
CA LEU A 124 0.27 6.31 -3.09
C LEU A 124 0.12 4.78 -3.11
N VAL A 125 1.15 4.10 -3.61
CA VAL A 125 1.30 2.64 -3.48
C VAL A 125 2.38 2.33 -2.44
N ALA A 126 1.98 1.70 -1.34
CA ALA A 126 2.86 1.36 -0.22
C ALA A 126 3.14 -0.15 -0.15
N GLU A 127 4.41 -0.54 -0.15
CA GLU A 127 4.86 -1.92 -0.13
C GLU A 127 5.57 -2.26 1.19
N GLY A 128 5.01 -3.22 1.95
CA GLY A 128 5.61 -3.71 3.20
C GLY A 128 4.57 -4.03 4.28
N ASN A 129 4.81 -5.08 5.07
CA ASN A 129 3.83 -5.53 6.07
C ASN A 129 3.50 -4.46 7.12
N SER A 130 4.51 -3.75 7.63
CA SER A 130 4.30 -2.72 8.65
C SER A 130 3.74 -1.42 8.10
N ALA A 131 3.65 -1.26 6.77
CA ALA A 131 2.87 -0.18 6.20
C ALA A 131 1.39 -0.37 6.61
N LEU A 132 0.87 -1.60 6.55
CA LEU A 132 -0.53 -1.92 6.88
C LEU A 132 -0.87 -1.80 8.37
N GLU A 133 0.11 -1.93 9.26
CA GLU A 133 -0.12 -1.78 10.69
C GLU A 133 -0.56 -0.34 11.02
N ARG A 134 -0.01 0.66 10.31
CA ARG A 134 -0.18 2.08 10.65
C ARG A 134 -0.94 2.90 9.61
N LEU A 135 -0.97 2.45 8.36
CA LEU A 135 -1.84 3.02 7.34
C LEU A 135 -3.27 2.50 7.51
N SER A 136 -4.23 3.36 7.20
CA SER A 136 -5.62 2.99 6.92
C SER A 136 -5.84 3.10 5.41
N PRO A 137 -5.37 2.12 4.63
CA PRO A 137 -5.41 2.21 3.18
C PRO A 137 -6.84 2.21 2.63
N ASP A 138 -7.07 2.94 1.53
CA ASP A 138 -8.33 2.86 0.78
C ASP A 138 -8.51 1.47 0.13
N PHE A 139 -7.39 0.79 -0.18
CA PHE A 139 -7.38 -0.59 -0.63
C PHE A 139 -6.13 -1.36 -0.17
N ALA A 140 -6.32 -2.52 0.45
CA ALA A 140 -5.26 -3.37 0.97
C ALA A 140 -5.20 -4.73 0.26
N VAL A 141 -4.02 -5.09 -0.24
CA VAL A 141 -3.73 -6.37 -0.88
C VAL A 141 -2.77 -7.17 -0.02
N PHE A 142 -3.11 -8.43 0.24
CA PHE A 142 -2.26 -9.36 0.97
C PHE A 142 -1.92 -10.57 0.11
N LEU A 143 -0.63 -10.88 -0.04
CA LEU A 143 -0.16 -12.05 -0.77
C LEU A 143 0.23 -13.18 0.17
N MET A 144 -0.13 -14.41 -0.20
CA MET A 144 0.39 -15.60 0.46
C MET A 144 0.66 -16.74 -0.51
N THR A 145 1.53 -17.64 -0.09
CA THR A 145 1.84 -18.88 -0.79
C THR A 145 1.35 -20.06 0.03
N ALA A 146 0.79 -21.05 -0.65
CA ALA A 146 0.37 -22.31 -0.04
C ALA A 146 1.51 -23.36 -0.06
N PRO A 147 1.54 -24.31 0.90
CA PRO A 147 0.61 -24.47 2.03
C PRO A 147 0.73 -23.32 3.04
N PHE A 148 -0.27 -23.18 3.90
CA PHE A 148 -0.33 -22.15 4.93
C PHE A 148 0.85 -22.33 5.91
N GLU A 149 2.00 -21.74 5.62
CA GLU A 149 3.09 -21.63 6.59
C GLU A 149 2.65 -20.74 7.76
N GLU A 150 3.20 -20.99 8.94
CA GLU A 150 2.99 -20.09 10.08
C GLU A 150 3.28 -18.65 9.64
N PHE A 151 2.27 -17.79 9.76
CA PHE A 151 2.43 -16.40 9.47
C PHE A 151 3.52 -15.82 10.35
N LYS A 152 4.36 -14.97 9.76
CA LYS A 152 5.17 -14.05 10.56
C LYS A 152 4.24 -13.30 11.51
N PRO A 153 4.68 -12.96 12.73
CA PRO A 153 3.89 -12.16 13.66
C PRO A 153 3.31 -10.88 13.01
N SER A 154 4.06 -10.22 12.13
CA SER A 154 3.63 -9.02 11.40
C SER A 154 2.68 -9.25 10.22
N ALA A 155 2.40 -10.50 9.86
CA ALA A 155 1.51 -10.85 8.74
C ALA A 155 0.04 -10.98 9.17
N SER A 156 -0.24 -11.33 10.42
CA SER A 156 -1.64 -11.47 10.90
C SER A 156 -2.41 -10.13 10.89
N PRO A 157 -1.88 -9.04 11.47
CA PRO A 157 -2.58 -7.75 11.45
C PRO A 157 -2.79 -7.20 10.04
N ALA A 158 -1.82 -7.45 9.15
CA ALA A 158 -1.90 -7.07 7.75
C ALA A 158 -2.99 -7.85 6.99
N LEU A 159 -3.15 -9.15 7.30
CA LEU A 159 -4.20 -9.99 6.71
C LEU A 159 -5.61 -9.53 7.14
N GLU A 160 -5.81 -9.24 8.42
CA GLU A 160 -7.11 -8.82 8.97
C GLU A 160 -7.65 -7.54 8.31
N LYS A 161 -6.75 -6.64 7.90
CA LYS A 161 -7.09 -5.38 7.21
C LYS A 161 -7.23 -5.53 5.69
N ALA A 162 -6.91 -6.68 5.12
CA ALA A 162 -6.89 -6.87 3.68
C ALA A 162 -8.30 -6.77 3.07
N ASN A 163 -8.42 -6.09 1.93
CA ASN A 163 -9.61 -6.14 1.10
C ASN A 163 -9.54 -7.27 0.07
N LEU A 164 -8.32 -7.64 -0.33
CA LEU A 164 -8.04 -8.69 -1.30
C LEU A 164 -6.87 -9.55 -0.83
N VAL A 165 -7.05 -10.87 -0.89
CA VAL A 165 -6.00 -11.87 -0.67
C VAL A 165 -5.69 -12.58 -1.98
N LEU A 166 -4.42 -12.57 -2.38
CA LEU A 166 -3.90 -13.32 -3.51
C LEU A 166 -3.19 -14.57 -2.99
N VAL A 167 -3.65 -15.75 -3.40
CA VAL A 167 -3.13 -17.04 -2.93
C VAL A 167 -2.44 -17.77 -4.06
N ASP A 168 -1.13 -17.91 -3.93
CA ASP A 168 -0.29 -18.71 -4.81
C ASP A 168 -0.39 -20.19 -4.48
N LEU A 169 -0.92 -20.98 -5.42
CA LEU A 169 -1.09 -22.43 -5.32
C LEU A 169 -0.09 -23.21 -6.18
N ARG A 170 0.91 -22.56 -6.79
CA ARG A 170 1.89 -23.25 -7.68
C ARG A 170 2.59 -24.42 -7.00
N TRP A 171 2.68 -24.41 -5.68
CA TRP A 171 3.32 -25.45 -4.86
C TRP A 171 2.33 -26.25 -3.99
N ALA A 172 1.02 -26.03 -4.14
CA ALA A 172 -0.01 -26.73 -3.37
C ALA A 172 -0.45 -28.01 -4.10
N LEU A 173 -0.30 -29.16 -3.43
CA LEU A 173 -0.43 -30.48 -4.04
C LEU A 173 -1.87 -31.00 -4.21
N ALA A 174 -2.93 -30.31 -3.75
CA ALA A 174 -4.31 -30.81 -3.89
C ALA A 174 -5.41 -29.72 -3.80
N ASP A 175 -6.58 -29.96 -4.42
CA ASP A 175 -7.78 -29.13 -4.27
C ASP A 175 -8.30 -29.04 -2.82
N THR A 176 -7.99 -30.02 -1.99
CA THR A 176 -8.25 -30.00 -0.53
C THR A 176 -7.60 -28.79 0.14
N SER A 177 -6.47 -28.31 -0.39
CA SER A 177 -5.78 -27.12 0.11
C SER A 177 -6.63 -25.86 -0.07
N LYS A 178 -7.38 -25.71 -1.18
CA LYS A 178 -8.22 -24.52 -1.41
C LYS A 178 -9.31 -24.38 -0.35
N LYS A 179 -10.03 -25.47 -0.03
CA LYS A 179 -11.11 -25.42 0.98
C LYS A 179 -10.59 -25.07 2.37
N VAL A 180 -9.48 -25.68 2.78
CA VAL A 180 -8.86 -25.42 4.08
C VAL A 180 -8.33 -23.98 4.14
N ILE A 181 -7.65 -23.51 3.09
CA ILE A 181 -7.16 -22.14 3.00
C ILE A 181 -8.32 -21.14 3.03
N SER A 182 -9.37 -21.35 2.24
CA SER A 182 -10.56 -20.49 2.25
C SER A 182 -11.19 -20.39 3.63
N ALA A 183 -11.34 -21.51 4.35
CA ALA A 183 -11.88 -21.50 5.72
C ALA A 183 -10.97 -20.72 6.68
N GLY A 184 -9.65 -20.94 6.61
CA GLY A 184 -8.67 -20.24 7.44
C GLY A 184 -8.55 -18.74 7.12
N LEU A 185 -8.79 -18.35 5.87
CA LEU A 185 -8.88 -16.96 5.44
C LEU A 185 -10.17 -16.31 5.90
N HIS A 186 -11.32 -16.98 5.71
CA HIS A 186 -12.60 -16.44 6.16
C HIS A 186 -12.63 -16.21 7.67
N ALA A 187 -11.99 -17.08 8.47
CA ALA A 187 -11.87 -16.91 9.91
C ALA A 187 -11.04 -15.67 10.32
N ARG A 188 -10.08 -15.23 9.50
CA ARG A 188 -9.15 -14.14 9.84
C ARG A 188 -9.45 -12.82 9.12
N ALA A 189 -9.95 -12.90 7.89
CA ALA A 189 -10.25 -11.78 7.02
C ALA A 189 -11.60 -12.05 6.31
N PRO A 190 -12.72 -12.09 7.06
CA PRO A 190 -14.03 -12.50 6.52
C PRO A 190 -14.53 -11.61 5.39
N ASN A 191 -14.08 -10.35 5.37
CA ASN A 191 -14.47 -9.34 4.36
C ASN A 191 -13.51 -9.29 3.17
N ALA A 192 -12.41 -10.03 3.20
CA ALA A 192 -11.44 -10.02 2.10
C ALA A 192 -11.93 -10.91 0.96
N ARG A 193 -11.94 -10.36 -0.26
CA ARG A 193 -12.07 -11.19 -1.45
C ARG A 193 -10.82 -12.06 -1.59
N THR A 194 -10.96 -13.30 -2.03
CA THR A 194 -9.82 -14.19 -2.28
C THR A 194 -9.72 -14.52 -3.76
N ILE A 195 -8.51 -14.46 -4.32
CA ILE A 195 -8.19 -14.93 -5.67
C ILE A 195 -7.08 -15.98 -5.55
N PHE A 196 -7.35 -17.16 -6.08
CA PHE A 196 -6.39 -18.25 -6.17
C PHE A 196 -5.78 -18.28 -7.57
N TYR A 197 -4.48 -18.52 -7.66
CA TYR A 197 -3.80 -18.76 -8.93
C TYR A 197 -2.79 -19.89 -8.78
N SER A 198 -2.58 -20.67 -9.85
CA SER A 198 -1.72 -21.87 -9.84
C SER A 198 -0.66 -21.86 -10.95
N ASP A 199 -0.58 -20.80 -11.74
CA ASP A 199 0.39 -20.64 -12.82
C ASP A 199 0.63 -19.15 -13.10
N LYS A 200 1.45 -18.89 -14.13
CA LYS A 200 1.81 -17.52 -14.52
C LYS A 200 0.63 -16.75 -15.11
N GLN A 201 -0.23 -17.41 -15.89
CA GLN A 201 -1.39 -16.76 -16.51
C GLN A 201 -2.41 -16.35 -15.44
N GLY A 202 -2.75 -17.26 -14.52
CA GLY A 202 -3.63 -16.96 -13.39
C GLY A 202 -3.06 -15.87 -12.49
N PHE A 203 -1.73 -15.75 -12.36
CA PHE A 203 -1.12 -14.62 -11.66
C PHE A 203 -1.33 -13.29 -12.40
N THR A 204 -1.17 -13.27 -13.73
CA THR A 204 -1.46 -12.09 -14.56
C THR A 204 -2.93 -11.68 -14.46
N GLU A 205 -3.88 -12.63 -14.56
CA GLU A 205 -5.31 -12.37 -14.40
C GLU A 205 -5.62 -11.82 -12.98
N ALA A 206 -4.95 -12.35 -11.96
CA ALA A 206 -5.08 -11.84 -10.60
C ALA A 206 -4.54 -10.41 -10.45
N LEU A 207 -3.46 -10.06 -11.13
CA LEU A 207 -2.93 -8.68 -11.17
C LEU A 207 -3.93 -7.71 -11.79
N GLU A 208 -4.48 -8.05 -12.95
CA GLU A 208 -5.47 -7.23 -13.66
C GLU A 208 -6.73 -7.00 -12.81
N GLU A 209 -7.25 -8.05 -12.19
CA GLU A 209 -8.41 -7.94 -11.29
C GLU A 209 -8.07 -7.11 -10.04
N THR A 210 -6.84 -7.22 -9.52
CA THR A 210 -6.35 -6.39 -8.42
C THR A 210 -6.35 -4.91 -8.80
N ALA A 211 -5.80 -4.55 -9.97
CA ALA A 211 -5.80 -3.18 -10.47
C ALA A 211 -7.23 -2.66 -10.68
N ARG A 212 -8.12 -3.48 -11.25
CA ARG A 212 -9.53 -3.12 -11.46
C ARG A 212 -10.25 -2.84 -10.13
N LEU A 213 -9.97 -3.61 -9.08
CA LEU A 213 -10.55 -3.40 -7.75
C LEU A 213 -9.94 -2.18 -7.05
N ALA A 214 -8.63 -2.02 -7.10
CA ALA A 214 -7.92 -0.87 -6.52
C ALA A 214 -8.40 0.44 -7.16
N ARG A 215 -8.50 0.49 -8.50
CA ARG A 215 -8.97 1.68 -9.24
C ARG A 215 -10.37 2.13 -8.78
N LYS A 216 -11.28 1.20 -8.46
CA LYS A 216 -12.61 1.53 -7.93
C LYS A 216 -12.57 2.18 -6.54
N LYS A 217 -11.49 2.00 -5.78
CA LYS A 217 -11.31 2.53 -4.43
C LYS A 217 -10.53 3.85 -4.40
N VAL A 218 -9.63 4.04 -5.37
CA VAL A 218 -8.75 5.21 -5.43
C VAL A 218 -9.06 6.19 -6.55
N ALA A 219 -10.11 5.95 -7.35
CA ALA A 219 -10.60 6.95 -8.30
C ALA A 219 -10.93 8.25 -7.57
N LEU A 220 -10.27 9.34 -8.00
CA LEU A 220 -10.52 10.71 -7.57
C LEU A 220 -11.70 11.30 -8.33
#